data_AF-A0A1I7ZTE4-F1
#
_entry.id   AF-A0A1I7ZTE4-F1
#
_cell.length_a   1.000
_cell.length_b   1.000
_cell.length_c   1.000
_cell.angle_alpha   90.00
_cell.angle_beta   90.00
_cell.angle_gamma   90.00
#
_symmetry.space_group_name_H-M   'P 1'
#
loop_
_entity.id
_entity.type
_entity.pdbx_description
1 polymer ?
#
loop_
_entity_poly.entity_id
_entity_poly.type
_entity_poly.pdbx_seq_one_letter_code
_entity_poly.pdbx_strand_id
1 'polypeptide(L)'
;MGRRCNAIPCWSVLATIATVGGTLMFCTLIDKGVHGFLYQLGAFSKTASDISIHWEITAIGILTTFFALLFLIIGMRSTFVTEAEPKFDDRCSAVDGCVHPAMMYLATLLVYGAVMVWIALLCCAVSIAVLYAVFMFVMTAFCATVDNKCFDLSVLLPAIVSYASNNKVDLTFCKDKKDAICLRENNQIWVFIGTILCGIVALVGLIHFLMCFSANLARIRLMRRARRGEHIAMNQGTVDSNSFIMTNMDK
;
A
#
# COMPACT_ATOMS: atom_id res chain seq x y z
N MET A 1 34.11 16.91 5.47
CA MET A 1 33.66 16.01 4.38
C MET A 1 32.16 16.13 4.19
N GLY A 2 31.70 17.06 3.34
CA GLY A 2 30.28 17.24 3.05
C GLY A 2 29.85 16.39 1.87
N ARG A 3 29.30 15.20 2.12
CA ARG A 3 28.53 14.49 1.08
C ARG A 3 27.16 15.14 1.00
N ARG A 4 26.85 15.60 -0.21
CA ARG A 4 25.67 16.35 -0.63
C ARG A 4 24.37 15.75 -0.08
N CYS A 5 23.60 16.57 0.64
CA CYS A 5 22.25 16.28 1.12
C CYS A 5 21.18 16.20 0.00
N ASN A 6 21.59 16.22 -1.28
CA ASN A 6 20.71 16.09 -2.45
C ASN A 6 19.97 14.73 -2.55
N ALA A 7 20.23 13.77 -1.66
CA ALA A 7 19.60 12.45 -1.71
C ALA A 7 18.12 12.46 -1.28
N ILE A 8 17.74 13.33 -0.34
CA ILE A 8 16.40 13.32 0.29
C ILE A 8 15.25 13.63 -0.70
N PRO A 9 15.33 14.63 -1.61
CA PRO A 9 14.26 14.86 -2.58
C PRO A 9 14.12 13.71 -3.59
N CYS A 10 15.22 13.01 -3.90
CA CYS A 10 15.19 11.86 -4.81
C CYS A 10 14.37 10.70 -4.24
N TRP A 11 14.49 10.43 -2.94
CA TRP A 11 13.72 9.38 -2.26
C TRP A 11 12.22 9.67 -2.20
N SER A 12 11.83 10.94 -2.01
CA SER A 12 10.41 11.33 -2.02
C SER A 12 9.79 11.15 -3.41
N VAL A 13 10.53 11.49 -4.47
CA VAL A 13 10.08 11.28 -5.86
C VAL A 13 9.95 9.78 -6.17
N LEU A 14 10.93 8.98 -5.78
CA LEU A 14 10.88 7.53 -5.96
C LEU A 14 9.69 6.90 -5.22
N ALA A 15 9.43 7.35 -3.99
CA ALA A 15 8.27 6.93 -3.21
C ALA A 15 6.95 7.31 -3.90
N THR A 16 6.85 8.49 -4.51
CA THR A 16 5.68 8.88 -5.33
C THR A 16 5.49 7.95 -6.51
N ILE A 17 6.55 7.69 -7.28
CA ILE A 17 6.48 6.84 -8.48
C ILE A 17 6.03 5.43 -8.10
N ALA A 18 6.63 4.85 -7.05
CA ALA A 18 6.25 3.53 -6.55
C ALA A 18 4.80 3.50 -6.05
N THR A 19 4.38 4.50 -5.28
CA THR A 19 3.03 4.58 -4.72
C THR A 19 1.98 4.74 -5.82
N VAL A 20 2.15 5.71 -6.71
CA VAL A 20 1.20 6.01 -7.79
C VAL A 20 1.17 4.87 -8.81
N GLY A 21 2.34 4.43 -9.28
CA GLY A 21 2.44 3.33 -10.25
C GLY A 21 1.88 2.03 -9.70
N GLY A 22 2.24 1.67 -8.47
CA GLY A 22 1.71 0.51 -7.76
C GLY A 22 0.19 0.60 -7.57
N THR A 23 -0.33 1.77 -7.19
CA THR A 23 -1.77 1.98 -6.98
C THR A 23 -2.58 1.82 -8.26
N LEU A 24 -2.17 2.49 -9.35
CA LEU A 24 -2.89 2.43 -10.62
C LEU A 24 -2.89 1.01 -11.19
N MET A 25 -1.76 0.32 -11.11
CA MET A 25 -1.67 -1.08 -11.54
C MET A 25 -2.48 -2.00 -10.62
N PHE A 26 -2.45 -1.79 -9.30
CA PHE A 26 -3.28 -2.55 -8.35
C PHE A 26 -4.76 -2.41 -8.67
N CYS A 27 -5.27 -1.18 -8.82
CA CYS A 27 -6.69 -0.92 -9.09
C CYS A 27 -7.15 -1.56 -10.41
N THR A 28 -6.34 -1.47 -11.48
CA THR A 28 -6.70 -2.04 -12.78
C THR A 28 -6.66 -3.57 -12.79
N LEU A 29 -5.71 -4.18 -12.07
CA LEU A 29 -5.59 -5.65 -12.00
C LEU A 29 -6.62 -6.27 -11.05
N ILE A 30 -6.88 -5.66 -9.88
CA ILE A 30 -7.90 -6.18 -8.96
C ILE A 30 -9.30 -6.09 -9.58
N ASP A 31 -9.60 -5.01 -10.29
CA ASP A 31 -10.88 -4.84 -10.99
C ASP A 31 -11.08 -5.94 -12.05
N LYS A 32 -10.07 -6.17 -12.90
CA LYS A 32 -10.07 -7.27 -13.87
C LYS A 32 -10.19 -8.64 -13.21
N GLY A 33 -9.43 -8.89 -12.15
CA GLY A 33 -9.41 -10.16 -11.44
C GLY A 33 -10.75 -10.48 -10.77
N VAL A 34 -11.33 -9.50 -10.08
CA VAL A 34 -12.64 -9.62 -9.42
C VAL A 34 -13.74 -9.78 -10.47
N HIS A 35 -13.75 -8.98 -11.53
CA HIS A 35 -14.73 -9.11 -12.60
C HIS A 35 -14.65 -10.49 -13.28
N GLY A 36 -13.44 -10.96 -13.60
CA GLY A 36 -13.23 -12.29 -14.16
C GLY A 36 -13.68 -13.42 -13.22
N PHE A 37 -13.43 -13.27 -11.91
CA PHE A 37 -13.91 -14.23 -10.92
C PHE A 37 -15.44 -14.23 -10.79
N LEU A 38 -16.07 -13.06 -10.73
CA LEU A 38 -17.54 -12.92 -10.67
C LEU A 38 -18.21 -13.44 -11.94
N TYR A 39 -17.60 -13.24 -13.11
CA TYR A 39 -18.08 -13.81 -14.37
C TYR A 39 -18.06 -15.35 -14.34
N GLN A 40 -17.00 -15.97 -13.81
CA GLN A 40 -16.92 -17.42 -13.62
C GLN A 40 -17.95 -17.93 -12.62
N LEU A 41 -18.20 -17.18 -11.54
CA LEU A 41 -19.26 -17.49 -10.58
C LEU A 41 -20.67 -17.27 -11.15
N GLY A 42 -20.83 -16.32 -12.08
CA GLY A 42 -22.07 -16.04 -12.81
C GLY A 42 -22.60 -17.24 -13.58
N ALA A 43 -21.72 -18.18 -13.95
CA ALA A 43 -22.11 -19.46 -14.55
C ALA A 43 -22.95 -20.34 -13.59
N PHE A 44 -22.81 -20.14 -12.27
CA PHE A 44 -23.57 -20.82 -11.20
C PHE A 44 -24.72 -19.98 -10.68
N SER A 45 -24.49 -18.68 -10.48
CA SER A 45 -25.47 -17.80 -9.85
C SER A 45 -25.58 -16.48 -10.61
N LYS A 46 -26.75 -16.25 -11.23
CA LYS A 46 -27.05 -14.97 -11.90
C LYS A 46 -26.99 -13.76 -10.96
N THR A 47 -27.15 -13.96 -9.66
CA THR A 47 -27.08 -12.88 -8.66
C THR A 47 -25.66 -12.43 -8.38
N ALA A 48 -24.66 -13.30 -8.57
CA ALA A 48 -23.26 -12.96 -8.32
C ALA A 48 -22.64 -12.07 -9.42
N SER A 49 -23.15 -12.14 -10.66
CA SER A 49 -22.59 -11.38 -11.79
C SER A 49 -22.97 -9.89 -11.81
N ASP A 50 -24.00 -9.48 -11.06
CA ASP A 50 -24.49 -8.09 -11.03
C ASP A 50 -23.77 -7.20 -10.01
N ILE A 51 -22.86 -7.76 -9.18
CA ILE A 51 -22.11 -6.98 -8.20
C ILE A 51 -21.00 -6.21 -8.93
N SER A 52 -21.18 -4.89 -9.06
CA SER A 52 -20.17 -3.98 -9.63
C SER A 52 -19.45 -3.21 -8.53
N ILE A 53 -18.16 -3.53 -8.30
CA ILE A 53 -17.27 -2.91 -7.29
C ILE A 53 -16.30 -1.91 -7.95
N HIS A 54 -16.50 -1.62 -9.23
CA HIS A 54 -15.55 -0.87 -10.06
C HIS A 54 -15.33 0.55 -9.56
N TRP A 55 -16.41 1.21 -9.13
CA TRP A 55 -16.38 2.62 -8.72
C TRP A 55 -15.63 2.79 -7.40
N GLU A 56 -15.83 1.89 -6.45
CA GLU A 56 -15.18 1.91 -5.13
C GLU A 56 -13.67 1.73 -5.24
N ILE A 57 -13.22 0.77 -6.05
CA ILE A 57 -11.79 0.51 -6.31
C ILE A 57 -11.14 1.73 -6.97
N THR A 58 -11.82 2.31 -7.96
CA THR A 58 -11.33 3.48 -8.69
C THR A 58 -11.24 4.71 -7.78
N ALA A 59 -12.24 4.95 -6.93
CA ALA A 59 -12.25 6.05 -5.98
C ALA A 59 -11.08 5.99 -4.99
N ILE A 60 -10.78 4.80 -4.44
CA ILE A 60 -9.63 4.58 -3.54
C ILE A 60 -8.30 4.86 -4.26
N GLY A 61 -8.19 4.45 -5.53
CA GLY A 61 -7.00 4.67 -6.34
C GLY A 61 -6.73 6.16 -6.60
N ILE A 62 -7.77 6.92 -6.96
CA ILE A 62 -7.69 8.38 -7.17
C ILE A 62 -7.29 9.07 -5.87
N LEU A 63 -7.95 8.73 -4.76
CA LEU A 63 -7.67 9.32 -3.45
C LEU A 63 -6.23 9.07 -3.00
N THR A 64 -5.73 7.84 -3.15
CA THR A 64 -4.35 7.49 -2.80
C THR A 64 -3.34 8.25 -3.68
N THR A 65 -3.62 8.36 -4.98
CA THR A 65 -2.77 9.10 -5.93
C THR A 65 -2.69 10.58 -5.55
N PHE A 66 -3.84 11.18 -5.21
CA PHE A 66 -3.90 12.56 -4.74
C PHE A 66 -3.07 12.76 -3.46
N PHE A 67 -3.22 11.87 -2.47
CA PHE A 67 -2.40 11.93 -1.26
C PHE A 67 -0.91 11.78 -1.54
N ALA A 68 -0.50 10.86 -2.42
CA ALA A 68 0.90 10.68 -2.78
C ALA A 68 1.53 11.95 -3.40
N LEU A 69 0.78 12.68 -4.23
CA LEU A 69 1.22 13.97 -4.78
C LEU A 69 1.30 15.07 -3.71
N LEU A 70 0.32 15.15 -2.80
CA LEU A 70 0.38 16.06 -1.67
C LEU A 70 1.59 15.76 -0.77
N PHE A 71 1.86 14.48 -0.48
CA PHE A 71 3.02 14.07 0.30
C PHE A 71 4.33 14.43 -0.38
N LEU A 72 4.42 14.31 -1.71
CA LEU A 72 5.59 14.76 -2.46
C LEU A 72 5.85 16.26 -2.26
N ILE A 73 4.82 17.09 -2.40
CA ILE A 73 4.93 18.56 -2.24
C ILE A 73 5.39 18.91 -0.83
N ILE A 74 4.78 18.30 0.20
CA ILE A 74 5.14 18.52 1.60
C ILE A 74 6.58 18.04 1.86
N GLY A 75 6.95 16.87 1.33
CA GLY A 75 8.29 16.29 1.44
C GLY A 75 9.37 17.18 0.85
N MET A 76 9.18 17.66 -0.39
CA MET A 76 10.09 18.60 -1.04
C MET A 76 10.25 19.87 -0.21
N ARG A 77 9.14 20.52 0.18
CA ARG A 77 9.17 21.77 0.96
C ARG A 77 9.87 21.59 2.31
N SER A 78 9.63 20.49 3.02
CA SER A 78 10.28 20.21 4.30
C SER A 78 11.79 20.02 4.20
N THR A 79 12.27 19.54 3.05
CA THR A 79 13.70 19.30 2.80
C THR A 79 14.42 20.60 2.43
N PHE A 80 13.84 21.43 1.55
CA PHE A 80 14.46 22.72 1.17
C PHE A 80 14.60 23.70 2.34
N VAL A 81 13.60 23.76 3.23
CA VAL A 81 13.64 24.63 4.42
C VAL A 81 14.78 24.24 5.37
N THR A 82 15.16 22.96 5.44
CA THR A 82 16.21 22.51 6.35
C THR A 82 17.64 22.67 5.81
N GLU A 83 17.82 23.03 4.54
CA GLU A 83 19.13 23.30 3.94
C GLU A 83 19.48 24.79 3.86
N ALA A 84 18.48 25.68 3.76
CA ALA A 84 18.68 27.10 3.48
C ALA A 84 19.02 27.96 4.71
N GLU A 85 18.85 27.47 5.94
CA GLU A 85 18.96 28.33 7.14
C GLU A 85 20.04 27.89 8.14
N PRO A 86 21.22 28.54 8.11
CA PRO A 86 22.09 28.65 9.28
C PRO A 86 21.70 29.80 10.23
N LYS A 87 20.73 30.67 9.88
CA LYS A 87 20.30 31.80 10.71
C LYS A 87 18.79 32.04 10.58
N PHE A 88 18.03 31.32 11.40
CA PHE A 88 16.60 31.58 11.59
C PHE A 88 16.46 32.82 12.48
N ASP A 89 16.24 34.00 11.89
CA ASP A 89 15.89 35.22 12.63
C ASP A 89 14.40 35.16 12.96
N ASP A 90 14.02 35.46 14.21
CA ASP A 90 12.70 35.21 14.80
C ASP A 90 11.53 36.00 14.15
N ARG A 91 11.79 36.77 13.09
CA ARG A 91 10.82 37.65 12.41
C ARG A 91 10.20 37.11 11.12
N CYS A 92 10.69 36.02 10.54
CA CYS A 92 10.10 35.44 9.32
C CYS A 92 9.01 34.38 9.59
N SER A 93 8.12 34.62 10.55
CA SER A 93 7.12 33.63 10.99
C SER A 93 5.81 33.62 10.20
N ALA A 94 5.63 34.43 9.15
CA ALA A 94 4.29 34.61 8.57
C ALA A 94 4.15 34.46 7.05
N VAL A 95 5.21 34.59 6.23
CA VAL A 95 5.00 34.72 4.77
C VAL A 95 5.90 33.84 3.90
N ASP A 96 7.06 33.36 4.37
CA ASP A 96 7.98 32.59 3.52
C ASP A 96 7.94 31.09 3.82
N GLY A 97 7.12 30.34 3.08
CA GLY A 97 7.35 28.95 2.66
C GLY A 97 7.66 27.88 3.73
N CYS A 98 7.62 28.23 5.01
CA CYS A 98 8.04 27.39 6.11
C CYS A 98 6.94 26.39 6.39
N VAL A 99 7.22 25.09 6.23
CA VAL A 99 6.26 24.05 6.55
C VAL A 99 5.99 24.11 8.05
N HIS A 100 4.80 24.58 8.43
CA HIS A 100 4.40 24.66 9.83
C HIS A 100 4.48 23.25 10.44
N PRO A 101 5.05 23.06 11.64
CA PRO A 101 5.23 21.73 12.22
C PRO A 101 3.92 20.97 12.44
N ALA A 102 2.80 21.69 12.58
CA ALA A 102 1.48 21.08 12.58
C ALA A 102 1.16 20.35 11.26
N MET A 103 1.56 20.93 10.11
CA MET A 103 1.40 20.32 8.79
C MET A 103 2.24 19.05 8.66
N MET A 104 3.48 19.03 9.18
CA MET A 104 4.32 17.82 9.17
C MET A 104 3.74 16.71 10.06
N TYR A 105 3.21 17.07 11.23
CA TYR A 105 2.54 16.11 12.11
C TYR A 105 1.28 15.53 11.46
N LEU A 106 0.45 16.39 10.87
CA LEU A 106 -0.75 15.98 10.14
C LEU A 106 -0.41 15.08 8.95
N ALA A 107 0.60 15.44 8.15
CA ALA A 107 1.07 14.61 7.03
C ALA A 107 1.54 13.24 7.50
N THR A 108 2.32 13.18 8.60
CA THR A 108 2.78 11.90 9.18
C THR A 108 1.61 11.04 9.63
N LEU A 109 0.60 11.64 10.29
CA LEU A 109 -0.61 10.94 10.73
C LEU A 109 -1.42 10.41 9.55
N LEU A 110 -1.60 11.22 8.50
CA LEU A 110 -2.31 10.82 7.28
C LEU A 110 -1.61 9.67 6.56
N VAL A 111 -0.28 9.70 6.46
CA VAL A 111 0.49 8.59 5.88
C VAL A 111 0.34 7.31 6.71
N TYR A 112 0.37 7.40 8.04
CA TYR A 112 0.13 6.24 8.90
C TYR A 112 -1.26 5.63 8.66
N GLY A 113 -2.29 6.48 8.58
CA GLY A 113 -3.65 6.05 8.21
C GLY A 113 -3.70 5.39 6.84
N ALA A 114 -3.05 5.98 5.83
CA ALA A 114 -2.97 5.41 4.49
C ALA A 114 -2.28 4.05 4.47
N VAL A 115 -1.17 3.88 5.21
CA VAL A 115 -0.47 2.59 5.35
C VAL A 115 -1.40 1.52 5.94
N MET A 116 -2.14 1.85 7.01
CA MET A 116 -3.07 0.90 7.63
C MET A 116 -4.20 0.48 6.69
N VAL A 117 -4.77 1.44 5.94
CA VAL A 117 -5.79 1.15 4.92
C VAL A 117 -5.22 0.23 3.83
N TRP A 118 -4.01 0.50 3.35
CA TRP A 118 -3.36 -0.32 2.33
C TRP A 118 -3.02 -1.73 2.80
N ILE A 119 -2.61 -1.90 4.05
CA ILE A 119 -2.42 -3.23 4.66
C ILE A 119 -3.75 -3.99 4.65
N ALA A 120 -4.85 -3.37 5.06
CA ALA A 120 -6.18 -4.00 5.05
C ALA A 120 -6.61 -4.39 3.63
N LEU A 121 -6.41 -3.51 2.63
CA LEU A 121 -6.70 -3.80 1.23
C LEU A 121 -5.87 -4.97 0.70
N LEU A 122 -4.58 -5.04 1.03
CA LEU A 122 -3.71 -6.14 0.61
C LEU A 122 -4.14 -7.46 1.26
N CYS A 123 -4.53 -7.46 2.54
CA CYS A 123 -5.08 -8.64 3.21
C CYS A 123 -6.37 -9.13 2.53
N CYS A 124 -7.28 -8.22 2.17
CA CYS A 124 -8.49 -8.57 1.42
C CYS A 124 -8.16 -9.16 0.05
N ALA A 125 -7.23 -8.54 -0.70
CA ALA A 125 -6.81 -9.02 -2.01
C ALA A 125 -6.17 -10.42 -1.93
N VAL A 126 -5.32 -10.67 -0.94
CA VAL A 126 -4.72 -12.00 -0.70
C VAL A 126 -5.80 -13.02 -0.35
N SER A 127 -6.77 -12.65 0.49
CA SER A 127 -7.87 -13.55 0.86
C SER A 127 -8.70 -13.95 -0.37
N ILE A 128 -9.05 -12.99 -1.24
CA ILE A 128 -9.76 -13.27 -2.49
C ILE A 128 -8.91 -14.14 -3.42
N ALA A 129 -7.62 -13.86 -3.55
CA ALA A 129 -6.72 -14.66 -4.39
C ALA A 129 -6.60 -16.12 -3.90
N VAL A 130 -6.57 -16.35 -2.58
CA VAL A 130 -6.58 -17.70 -2.01
C VAL A 130 -7.90 -18.41 -2.29
N LEU A 131 -9.04 -17.73 -2.08
CA LEU A 131 -10.36 -18.29 -2.41
C LEU A 131 -10.44 -18.65 -3.90
N TYR A 132 -9.93 -17.78 -4.78
CA TYR A 132 -9.86 -18.05 -6.22
C TYR A 132 -8.97 -19.26 -6.54
N ALA A 133 -7.79 -19.37 -5.92
CA ALA A 133 -6.88 -20.48 -6.14
C ALA A 133 -7.49 -21.81 -5.71
N VAL A 134 -8.16 -21.85 -4.55
CA VAL A 134 -8.90 -23.03 -4.08
C VAL A 134 -10.03 -23.37 -5.04
N PHE A 135 -10.82 -22.37 -5.46
CA PHE A 135 -11.89 -22.56 -6.43
C PHE A 135 -11.36 -23.17 -7.74
N MET A 136 -10.30 -22.60 -8.31
CA MET A 136 -9.69 -23.11 -9.55
C MET A 136 -9.09 -24.50 -9.38
N PHE A 137 -8.45 -24.80 -8.24
CA PHE A 137 -7.92 -26.13 -7.96
C PHE A 137 -9.04 -27.19 -7.95
N VAL A 138 -10.14 -26.90 -7.26
CA VAL A 138 -11.32 -27.78 -7.22
C VAL A 138 -11.89 -27.95 -8.62
N MET A 139 -12.09 -26.84 -9.36
CA MET A 139 -12.68 -26.90 -10.68
C MET A 139 -11.83 -27.66 -11.69
N THR A 140 -10.51 -27.44 -11.70
CA THR A 140 -9.59 -28.15 -12.61
C THR A 140 -9.49 -29.64 -12.30
N ALA A 141 -9.56 -30.05 -11.02
CA ALA A 141 -9.65 -31.46 -10.65
C ALA A 141 -10.91 -32.13 -11.23
N PHE A 142 -12.03 -31.41 -11.26
CA PHE A 142 -13.28 -31.92 -11.83
C PHE A 142 -13.33 -31.87 -13.37
N CYS A 143 -12.60 -30.95 -14.03
CA CYS A 143 -12.57 -30.83 -15.49
C CYS A 143 -12.18 -32.14 -16.22
N ALA A 144 -11.31 -32.96 -15.61
CA ALA A 144 -10.89 -34.25 -16.16
C ALA A 144 -11.95 -35.36 -16.04
N THR A 145 -12.89 -35.22 -15.10
CA THR A 145 -13.96 -36.20 -14.83
C THR A 145 -15.28 -35.88 -15.53
N VAL A 146 -15.48 -34.63 -15.99
CA VAL A 146 -16.76 -34.12 -16.55
C VAL A 146 -17.02 -34.58 -18.01
N ASP A 147 -16.05 -35.19 -18.70
CA ASP A 147 -16.18 -35.48 -20.14
C ASP A 147 -17.36 -36.39 -20.54
N ASN A 148 -17.92 -37.17 -19.60
CA ASN A 148 -18.98 -38.14 -19.90
C ASN A 148 -20.27 -38.00 -19.06
N LYS A 149 -20.36 -37.09 -18.08
CA LYS A 149 -21.56 -36.92 -17.22
C LYS A 149 -21.73 -35.48 -16.76
N CYS A 150 -22.98 -34.99 -16.74
CA CYS A 150 -23.29 -33.75 -16.03
C CYS A 150 -23.13 -33.97 -14.52
N PHE A 151 -22.40 -33.09 -13.84
CA PHE A 151 -22.21 -33.15 -12.39
C PHE A 151 -23.19 -32.22 -11.70
N ASP A 152 -23.93 -32.73 -10.73
CA ASP A 152 -24.76 -31.91 -9.86
C ASP A 152 -23.94 -31.50 -8.61
N LEU A 153 -23.51 -30.24 -8.55
CA LEU A 153 -22.78 -29.68 -7.42
C LEU A 153 -23.68 -29.30 -6.23
N SER A 154 -24.97 -29.64 -6.28
CA SER A 154 -25.92 -29.53 -5.18
C SER A 154 -25.41 -30.14 -3.86
N VAL A 155 -24.52 -31.14 -3.92
CA VAL A 155 -23.95 -31.80 -2.74
C VAL A 155 -22.75 -31.06 -2.13
N LEU A 156 -21.97 -30.32 -2.93
CA LEU A 156 -20.73 -29.66 -2.46
C LEU A 156 -20.96 -28.21 -2.00
N LEU A 157 -21.96 -27.53 -2.58
CA LEU A 157 -22.25 -26.12 -2.34
C LEU A 157 -23.50 -25.77 -1.50
N PRO A 158 -24.22 -26.70 -0.82
CA PRO A 158 -25.50 -26.33 -0.21
C PRO A 158 -25.37 -25.33 0.94
N ALA A 159 -24.25 -25.35 1.67
CA ALA A 159 -24.08 -24.52 2.88
C ALA A 159 -23.78 -23.03 2.60
N ILE A 160 -23.08 -22.70 1.52
CA ILE A 160 -22.71 -21.30 1.21
C ILE A 160 -23.80 -20.63 0.38
N VAL A 161 -24.47 -21.39 -0.49
CA VAL A 161 -25.47 -20.86 -1.43
C VAL A 161 -26.83 -20.68 -0.76
N SER A 162 -27.24 -21.56 0.17
CA SER A 162 -28.53 -21.39 0.88
C SER A 162 -28.54 -20.19 1.83
N TYR A 163 -27.37 -19.74 2.29
CA TYR A 163 -27.27 -18.56 3.17
C TYR A 163 -27.27 -17.25 2.37
N ALA A 164 -26.80 -17.27 1.13
CA ALA A 164 -26.64 -16.07 0.30
C ALA A 164 -27.79 -15.81 -0.69
N SER A 165 -28.60 -16.82 -1.04
CA SER A 165 -29.62 -16.69 -2.08
C SER A 165 -30.88 -17.49 -1.76
N ASN A 166 -32.02 -16.80 -1.64
CA ASN A 166 -33.37 -17.41 -1.58
C ASN A 166 -33.83 -17.97 -2.94
N ASN A 167 -33.02 -17.82 -4.00
CA ASN A 167 -33.33 -18.33 -5.33
C ASN A 167 -32.67 -19.70 -5.57
N LYS A 168 -33.43 -20.60 -6.22
CA LYS A 168 -32.95 -21.91 -6.67
C LYS A 168 -31.74 -21.73 -7.58
N VAL A 169 -30.59 -22.19 -7.13
CA VAL A 169 -29.35 -22.19 -7.91
C VAL A 169 -29.26 -23.53 -8.62
N ASP A 170 -29.36 -23.53 -9.94
CA ASP A 170 -29.13 -24.72 -10.76
C ASP A 170 -27.62 -25.00 -10.80
N LEU A 171 -27.18 -25.88 -9.91
CA LEU A 171 -25.79 -26.30 -9.73
C LEU A 171 -25.39 -27.45 -10.67
N THR A 172 -26.12 -27.64 -11.78
CA THR A 172 -25.83 -28.67 -12.77
C THR A 172 -24.74 -28.21 -13.76
N PHE A 173 -23.59 -28.86 -13.67
CA PHE A 173 -22.44 -28.68 -14.53
C PHE A 173 -22.52 -29.64 -15.72
N CYS A 174 -22.93 -29.13 -16.88
CA CYS A 174 -22.94 -29.90 -18.12
C CYS A 174 -21.81 -29.48 -19.07
N LYS A 175 -21.52 -30.34 -20.06
CA LYS A 175 -20.45 -30.20 -21.06
C LYS A 175 -20.42 -28.83 -21.74
N ASP A 176 -21.58 -28.21 -21.96
CA ASP A 176 -21.71 -26.92 -22.66
C ASP A 176 -21.16 -25.72 -21.86
N LYS A 177 -20.99 -25.87 -20.53
CA LYS A 177 -20.36 -24.86 -19.66
C LYS A 177 -18.88 -25.17 -19.33
N LYS A 178 -18.35 -26.29 -19.81
CA LYS A 178 -16.97 -26.75 -19.54
C LYS A 178 -15.95 -25.76 -20.11
N ASP A 179 -16.20 -25.23 -21.30
CA ASP A 179 -15.23 -24.38 -21.99
C ASP A 179 -14.98 -23.06 -21.24
N ALA A 180 -16.01 -22.43 -20.68
CA ALA A 180 -15.86 -21.16 -19.95
C ALA A 180 -14.97 -21.26 -18.68
N ILE A 181 -14.81 -22.45 -18.10
CA ILE A 181 -14.14 -22.65 -16.80
C ILE A 181 -12.86 -23.49 -16.94
N CYS A 182 -12.84 -24.45 -17.86
CA CYS A 182 -11.71 -25.34 -18.08
C CYS A 182 -10.73 -24.84 -19.16
N LEU A 183 -11.09 -23.82 -19.95
CA LEU A 183 -10.11 -23.19 -20.86
C LEU A 183 -9.04 -22.46 -20.04
N ARG A 184 -7.79 -22.90 -20.21
CA ARG A 184 -6.59 -22.35 -19.54
C ARG A 184 -6.42 -20.85 -19.75
N GLU A 185 -6.98 -20.32 -20.84
CA GLU A 185 -6.98 -18.89 -21.20
C GLU A 185 -7.79 -18.02 -20.22
N ASN A 186 -8.75 -18.61 -19.51
CA ASN A 186 -9.55 -17.92 -18.48
C ASN A 186 -8.93 -17.94 -17.08
N ASN A 187 -7.71 -18.47 -16.91
CA ASN A 187 -7.06 -18.52 -15.61
C ASN A 187 -6.57 -17.13 -15.17
N GLN A 188 -7.26 -16.52 -14.21
CA GLN A 188 -6.96 -15.20 -13.67
C GLN A 188 -5.88 -15.23 -12.57
N ILE A 189 -5.25 -16.37 -12.29
CA ILE A 189 -4.28 -16.48 -11.18
C ILE A 189 -3.10 -15.51 -11.33
N TRP A 190 -2.64 -15.30 -12.57
CA TRP A 190 -1.55 -14.36 -12.86
C TRP A 190 -1.97 -12.91 -12.62
N VAL A 191 -3.24 -12.59 -12.88
CA VAL A 191 -3.80 -11.27 -12.59
C VAL A 191 -3.80 -11.03 -11.08
N PHE A 192 -4.23 -12.01 -10.27
CA PHE A 192 -4.18 -11.91 -8.81
C PHE A 192 -2.75 -11.80 -8.25
N ILE A 193 -1.80 -12.57 -8.78
CA ILE A 193 -0.38 -12.46 -8.39
C ILE A 193 0.13 -11.05 -8.72
N GLY A 194 -0.15 -10.55 -9.92
CA GLY A 194 0.20 -9.19 -10.34
C GLY A 194 -0.39 -8.14 -9.41
N THR A 195 -1.67 -8.27 -9.06
CA THR A 195 -2.35 -7.41 -8.09
C THR A 195 -1.61 -7.36 -6.76
N ILE A 196 -1.27 -8.51 -6.18
CA ILE A 196 -0.57 -8.56 -4.88
C ILE A 196 0.79 -7.88 -4.97
N LEU A 197 1.56 -8.15 -6.02
CA LEU A 197 2.87 -7.53 -6.23
C LEU A 197 2.77 -6.00 -6.37
N CYS A 198 1.82 -5.51 -7.17
CA CYS A 198 1.57 -4.07 -7.32
C CYS A 198 1.12 -3.42 -6.00
N GLY A 199 0.29 -4.11 -5.21
CA GLY A 199 -0.12 -3.66 -3.88
C GLY A 199 1.04 -3.57 -2.89
N ILE A 200 1.97 -4.53 -2.93
CA ILE A 200 3.21 -4.47 -2.12
C ILE A 200 4.06 -3.27 -2.55
N VAL A 201 4.23 -3.03 -3.85
CA VAL A 201 4.99 -1.86 -4.37
C VAL A 201 4.37 -0.55 -3.88
N ALA A 202 3.04 -0.42 -3.94
CA ALA A 202 2.34 0.75 -3.43
C ALA A 202 2.55 0.95 -1.91
N LEU A 203 2.42 -0.13 -1.14
CA LEU A 203 2.63 -0.13 0.31
C LEU A 203 4.06 0.26 0.69
N VAL A 204 5.06 -0.29 0.00
CA VAL A 204 6.47 0.06 0.20
C VAL A 204 6.71 1.54 -0.08
N GLY A 205 6.07 2.10 -1.12
CA GLY A 205 6.12 3.53 -1.41
C GLY A 205 5.57 4.39 -0.26
N LEU A 206 4.42 4.02 0.31
CA LEU A 206 3.83 4.70 1.47
C LEU A 206 4.70 4.59 2.74
N ILE A 207 5.31 3.42 2.98
CA ILE A 207 6.26 3.23 4.08
C ILE A 207 7.48 4.14 3.89
N HIS A 208 7.99 4.30 2.66
CA HIS A 208 9.08 5.22 2.38
C HIS A 208 8.70 6.68 2.66
N PHE A 209 7.47 7.11 2.34
CA PHE A 209 6.97 8.42 2.75
C PHE A 209 6.95 8.57 4.27
N LEU A 210 6.52 7.53 5.00
CA LEU A 210 6.50 7.55 6.46
C LEU A 210 7.91 7.68 7.05
N MET A 211 8.89 6.99 6.47
CA MET A 211 10.31 7.11 6.85
C MET A 211 10.83 8.52 6.58
N CYS A 212 10.54 9.10 5.41
CA CYS A 212 10.97 10.45 5.07
C CYS A 212 10.37 11.50 6.01
N PHE A 213 9.07 11.43 6.28
CA PHE A 213 8.41 12.37 7.18
C PHE A 213 8.82 12.22 8.64
N SER A 214 9.02 10.99 9.13
CA SER A 214 9.50 10.77 10.49
C SER A 214 10.91 11.31 10.69
N ALA A 215 11.81 11.11 9.71
CA ALA A 215 13.14 11.69 9.72
C ALA A 215 13.10 13.23 9.73
N ASN A 216 12.29 13.83 8.86
CA ASN A 216 12.14 15.29 8.79
C ASN A 216 11.50 15.85 10.07
N LEU A 217 10.51 15.18 10.64
CA LEU A 217 9.89 15.56 11.91
C LEU A 217 10.87 15.49 13.08
N ALA A 218 11.68 14.42 13.16
CA ALA A 218 12.72 14.27 14.18
C ALA A 218 13.75 15.39 14.06
N ARG A 219 14.20 15.72 12.84
CA ARG A 219 15.14 16.81 12.58
C ARG A 219 14.58 18.17 13.02
N ILE A 220 13.33 18.48 12.69
CA ILE A 220 12.67 19.72 13.12
C ILE A 220 12.57 19.80 14.65
N ARG A 221 12.25 18.69 15.32
CA ARG A 221 12.19 18.63 16.80
C ARG A 221 13.56 18.87 17.43
N LEU A 222 14.62 18.28 16.89
CA LEU A 222 15.99 18.47 17.37
C LEU A 222 16.43 19.94 17.23
N MET A 223 16.20 20.57 16.07
CA MET A 223 16.53 21.99 15.88
C MET A 223 15.77 22.91 16.85
N ARG A 224 14.52 22.58 17.18
CA ARG A 224 13.72 23.34 18.16
C ARG A 224 14.21 23.18 19.59
N ARG A 225 14.69 22.00 19.97
CA ARG A 225 15.29 21.78 21.29
C ARG A 225 16.62 22.51 21.42
N ALA A 226 17.47 22.42 20.40
CA ALA A 226 18.72 23.17 20.34
C ALA A 226 18.49 24.69 20.46
N ARG A 227 17.47 25.23 19.77
CA ARG A 227 17.09 26.65 19.88
C ARG A 227 16.58 27.06 21.26
N ARG A 228 15.91 26.16 21.98
CA ARG A 228 15.40 26.44 23.35
C ARG A 228 16.50 26.41 24.42
N GLY A 229 17.76 26.21 24.04
CA GLY A 229 18.87 26.11 25.01
C GLY A 229 18.77 24.86 25.89
N GLU A 230 17.88 23.92 25.56
CA GLU A 230 17.87 22.60 26.16
C GLU A 230 19.11 21.87 25.63
N HIS A 231 20.23 21.98 26.36
CA HIS A 231 21.46 21.27 26.06
C HIS A 231 21.14 19.78 25.94
N ILE A 232 21.06 19.30 24.70
CA ILE A 232 21.13 17.87 24.43
C ILE A 232 22.59 17.54 24.72
N ALA A 233 22.85 16.99 25.91
CA ALA A 233 23.99 16.11 26.10
C ALA A 233 23.77 14.96 25.12
N MET A 234 24.17 15.17 23.86
CA MET A 234 24.41 14.06 22.96
C MET A 234 25.55 13.33 23.65
N ASN A 235 25.20 12.29 24.39
CA ASN A 235 26.13 11.24 24.74
C ASN A 235 26.45 10.54 23.41
N GLN A 236 27.21 11.26 22.59
CA GLN A 236 27.86 10.77 21.43
C GLN A 236 28.77 9.70 22.03
N GLY A 237 28.42 8.43 21.81
CA GLY A 237 29.29 7.30 22.09
C GLY A 237 30.52 7.31 21.18
N THR A 238 31.17 8.47 21.03
CA THR A 238 32.60 8.56 20.80
C THR A 238 33.24 8.21 22.12
N VAL A 239 33.56 6.93 22.25
CA VAL A 239 34.62 6.48 23.14
C VAL A 239 35.90 7.17 22.66
N ASP A 240 36.08 8.43 23.07
CA ASP A 240 37.34 9.13 22.99
C ASP A 240 38.28 8.43 23.97
N SER A 241 38.94 7.39 23.46
CA SER A 241 39.91 6.57 24.18
C SER A 241 41.19 7.35 24.54
N ASN A 242 41.17 8.68 24.50
CA ASN A 242 42.35 9.54 24.65
C ASN A 242 42.18 10.71 25.63
N SER A 243 41.10 10.78 26.41
CA SER A 243 40.95 11.87 27.42
C SER A 243 41.39 11.49 28.84
N PHE A 244 42.05 10.33 29.04
CA PHE A 244 42.51 9.91 30.38
C PHE A 244 43.98 10.25 30.71
N ILE A 245 44.64 11.15 29.97
CA ILE A 245 45.99 11.60 30.34
C ILE A 245 46.08 13.11 30.15
N MET A 246 45.71 13.87 31.19
CA MET A 246 46.37 15.11 31.63
C MET A 246 45.56 15.78 32.76
N THR A 247 45.59 15.17 33.94
CA THR A 247 45.34 15.89 35.20
C THR A 247 46.43 15.53 36.19
N ASN A 248 47.66 15.96 35.91
CA ASN A 248 48.65 16.26 36.93
C ASN A 248 49.86 16.95 36.32
N MET A 249 49.75 18.26 36.07
CA MET A 249 50.84 19.20 36.32
C MET A 249 50.21 20.51 36.81
N ASP A 250 50.81 21.05 37.86
CA ASP A 250 50.61 22.38 38.48
C ASP A 250 49.46 22.56 39.48
N LYS A 251 49.67 22.07 40.72
CA LYS A 251 50.13 22.91 41.85
C LYS A 251 50.30 22.09 43.13
#